data_AF-A0A0G0MIK3-F1
#
_entry.id   AF-A0A0G0MIK3-F1
#
_cell.length_a   1.000
_cell.length_b   1.000
_cell.length_c   1.000
_cell.angle_alpha   90.00
_cell.angle_beta   90.00
_cell.angle_gamma   90.00
#
_symmetry.space_group_name_H-M   'P 1'
#
loop_
_entity.id
_entity.type
_entity.pdbx_description
1 polymer ?
#
loop_
_entity_poly.entity_id
_entity_poly.type
_entity_poly.pdbx_seq_one_letter_code
_entity_poly.pdbx_strand_id
1 'polypeptide(L)'
;AEKWNLPYKKGESVDICFVGALGHQKFLQKYLGTKTGKIIDVNGNVLGKHQGLWFYTIGQRAQIGGPGPFYVVKLDKKINAVIVSNNFRGPQLVKKSLIAKNINWVAGVEPKMPFSCNARIRYGHAAVPCVIASEAKQSLGYASKLFHLRQTANSRNDASNYIVKFKNYQRAITPGQSVVFYKRNEVLGGGVIEN
;
A
#
# COMPACT_ATOMS: atom_id res chain seq x y z
N ALA A 1 8.09 -27.93 19.97
CA ALA A 1 6.75 -28.27 20.49
C ALA A 1 6.57 -29.79 20.58
N GLU A 2 6.66 -30.51 19.45
CA GLU A 2 6.47 -31.98 19.40
C GLU A 2 7.40 -32.77 20.33
N LYS A 3 8.71 -32.51 20.30
CA LYS A 3 9.71 -33.17 21.18
C LYS A 3 9.38 -33.07 22.67
N TRP A 4 8.69 -32.00 23.08
CA TRP A 4 8.40 -31.68 24.48
C TRP A 4 6.93 -31.83 24.83
N ASN A 5 6.12 -32.42 23.93
CA ASN A 5 4.68 -32.59 24.08
C ASN A 5 3.94 -31.30 24.53
N LEU A 6 4.41 -30.13 24.07
CA LEU A 6 3.78 -28.85 24.42
C LEU A 6 2.47 -28.69 23.65
N PRO A 7 1.41 -28.11 24.24
CA PRO A 7 0.20 -27.79 23.51
C PRO A 7 0.50 -26.72 22.46
N TYR A 8 0.30 -27.05 21.19
CA TYR A 8 0.42 -26.12 20.05
C TYR A 8 -0.68 -26.40 19.03
N LYS A 9 -1.07 -25.37 18.27
CA LYS A 9 -1.91 -25.56 17.08
C LYS A 9 -1.02 -25.93 15.90
N LYS A 10 -1.42 -26.96 15.17
CA LYS A 10 -0.79 -27.35 13.91
C LYS A 10 -1.32 -26.41 12.81
N GLY A 11 -0.42 -25.63 12.21
CA GLY A 11 -0.74 -24.59 11.22
C GLY A 11 -0.53 -23.18 11.76
N GLU A 12 0.02 -22.29 10.93
CA GLU A 12 0.16 -20.88 11.27
C GLU A 12 -1.20 -20.18 11.22
N SER A 13 -1.38 -19.14 12.04
CA SER A 13 -2.52 -18.25 11.88
C SER A 13 -2.38 -17.53 10.55
N VAL A 14 -3.13 -17.99 9.57
CA VAL A 14 -3.25 -17.32 8.27
C VAL A 14 -4.29 -16.22 8.46
N ASP A 15 -4.00 -15.04 7.90
CA ASP A 15 -4.91 -13.91 7.83
C ASP A 15 -4.99 -13.00 9.09
N ILE A 16 -5.89 -12.01 9.09
CA ILE A 16 -6.04 -11.04 10.20
C ILE A 16 -6.57 -11.72 11.47
N CYS A 17 -5.84 -11.59 12.58
CA CYS A 17 -6.09 -12.29 13.85
C CYS A 17 -7.53 -12.22 14.39
N PHE A 18 -8.24 -11.11 14.20
CA PHE A 18 -9.59 -10.90 14.75
C PHE A 18 -10.74 -11.24 13.79
N VAL A 19 -10.45 -11.51 12.52
CA VAL A 19 -11.49 -11.85 11.53
C VAL A 19 -12.03 -13.26 11.75
N GLY A 20 -11.20 -14.15 12.31
CA GLY A 20 -11.56 -15.53 12.63
C GLY A 20 -12.04 -16.30 11.39
N ALA A 21 -12.92 -17.29 11.62
CA ALA A 21 -13.43 -18.18 10.57
C ALA A 21 -14.48 -17.55 9.63
N LEU A 22 -14.96 -16.33 9.92
CA LEU A 22 -16.00 -15.67 9.13
C LEU A 22 -15.53 -15.31 7.71
N GLY A 23 -14.21 -15.22 7.52
CA GLY A 23 -13.59 -14.79 6.27
C GLY A 23 -13.71 -13.28 6.07
N HIS A 24 -12.71 -12.69 5.44
CA HIS A 24 -12.57 -11.24 5.26
C HIS A 24 -13.77 -10.54 4.66
N GLN A 25 -14.37 -11.12 3.60
CA GLN A 25 -15.46 -10.48 2.89
C GLN A 25 -16.72 -10.37 3.75
N LYS A 26 -17.10 -11.43 4.48
CA LYS A 26 -18.27 -11.40 5.38
C LYS A 26 -18.02 -10.45 6.56
N PHE A 27 -16.79 -10.44 7.08
CA PHE A 27 -16.40 -9.50 8.12
C PHE A 27 -16.59 -8.05 7.66
N LEU A 28 -15.98 -7.66 6.53
CA LEU A 28 -16.12 -6.31 6.01
C LEU A 28 -17.56 -5.96 5.66
N GLN A 29 -18.33 -6.90 5.11
CA GLN A 29 -19.75 -6.70 4.80
C GLN A 29 -20.57 -6.43 6.07
N LYS A 30 -20.27 -7.08 7.19
CA LYS A 30 -20.97 -6.84 8.47
C LYS A 30 -20.79 -5.41 8.97
N TYR A 31 -19.62 -4.81 8.79
CA TYR A 31 -19.30 -3.48 9.34
C TYR A 31 -19.48 -2.34 8.34
N LEU A 32 -19.22 -2.56 7.05
CA LEU A 32 -19.27 -1.54 6.00
C LEU A 32 -20.46 -1.70 5.05
N GLY A 33 -21.18 -2.83 5.13
CA GLY A 33 -22.27 -3.16 4.23
C GLY A 33 -21.80 -3.45 2.80
N THR A 34 -22.68 -3.21 1.84
CA THR A 34 -22.42 -3.29 0.40
C THR A 34 -22.74 -1.96 -0.25
N LYS A 35 -21.89 -1.52 -1.17
CA LYS A 35 -22.15 -0.36 -2.04
C LYS A 35 -21.91 -0.75 -3.48
N THR A 36 -23.00 -1.14 -4.15
CA THR A 36 -22.95 -1.65 -5.51
C THR A 36 -22.48 -0.57 -6.49
N GLY A 37 -21.56 -0.95 -7.37
CA GLY A 37 -21.01 -0.08 -8.40
C GLY A 37 -20.60 -0.88 -9.63
N LYS A 38 -20.03 -0.20 -10.63
CA LYS A 38 -19.70 -0.81 -11.93
C LYS A 38 -18.27 -1.36 -11.93
N ILE A 39 -18.05 -2.48 -12.59
CA ILE A 39 -16.71 -2.92 -12.99
C ILE A 39 -16.54 -2.49 -14.44
N ILE A 40 -15.54 -1.66 -14.71
CA ILE A 40 -15.27 -1.10 -16.04
C ILE A 40 -13.85 -1.45 -16.49
N ASP A 41 -13.66 -1.71 -17.78
CA ASP A 41 -12.31 -1.85 -18.31
C ASP A 41 -11.63 -0.47 -18.50
N VAL A 42 -10.34 -0.48 -18.86
CA VAL A 42 -9.58 0.73 -19.16
C VAL A 42 -10.08 1.50 -20.39
N ASN A 43 -10.94 0.90 -21.23
CA ASN A 43 -11.55 1.53 -22.39
C ASN A 43 -12.94 2.11 -22.07
N GLY A 44 -13.45 1.91 -20.84
CA GLY A 44 -14.75 2.37 -20.39
C GLY A 44 -15.90 1.37 -20.59
N ASN A 45 -15.64 0.16 -21.11
CA ASN A 45 -16.66 -0.86 -21.27
C ASN A 45 -17.09 -1.41 -19.91
N VAL A 46 -18.39 -1.53 -19.69
CA VAL A 46 -18.94 -2.12 -18.46
C VAL A 46 -18.88 -3.64 -18.55
N LEU A 47 -18.09 -4.26 -17.68
CA LEU A 47 -17.90 -5.71 -17.62
C LEU A 47 -18.77 -6.39 -16.56
N GLY A 48 -19.33 -5.62 -15.62
CA GLY A 48 -20.19 -6.16 -14.58
C GLY A 48 -20.43 -5.20 -13.42
N LYS A 49 -20.79 -5.76 -12.26
CA LYS A 49 -21.05 -5.03 -11.02
C LYS A 49 -20.21 -5.59 -9.87
N HIS A 50 -19.85 -4.73 -8.92
CA HIS A 50 -19.18 -5.12 -7.68
C HIS A 50 -20.07 -4.88 -6.47
N GLN A 51 -19.77 -5.50 -5.33
CA GLN A 51 -20.51 -5.34 -4.07
C GLN A 51 -19.97 -4.22 -3.16
N GLY A 52 -18.82 -3.63 -3.49
CA GLY A 52 -18.21 -2.54 -2.74
C GLY A 52 -16.73 -2.42 -3.06
N LEU A 53 -16.19 -1.20 -3.07
CA LEU A 53 -14.77 -0.96 -3.41
C LEU A 53 -13.82 -1.59 -2.38
N TRP A 54 -14.23 -1.69 -1.12
CA TRP A 54 -13.45 -2.27 -0.02
C TRP A 54 -13.20 -3.78 -0.14
N PHE A 55 -13.85 -4.47 -1.07
CA PHE A 55 -13.59 -5.88 -1.37
C PHE A 55 -12.49 -6.08 -2.43
N TYR A 56 -11.90 -5.00 -2.93
CA TYR A 56 -10.91 -5.03 -4.00
C TYR A 56 -9.60 -4.38 -3.58
N THR A 57 -8.50 -4.87 -4.14
CA THR A 57 -7.16 -4.34 -3.96
C THR A 57 -6.50 -4.15 -5.32
N ILE A 58 -5.72 -3.08 -5.51
CA ILE A 58 -4.98 -2.87 -6.77
C ILE A 58 -4.06 -4.08 -7.04
N GLY A 59 -4.05 -4.53 -8.29
CA GLY A 59 -3.31 -5.69 -8.77
C GLY A 59 -3.96 -7.05 -8.52
N GLN A 60 -5.06 -7.11 -7.74
CA GLN A 60 -5.86 -8.32 -7.54
C GLN A 60 -6.45 -8.78 -8.87
N ARG A 61 -6.49 -10.09 -9.10
CA ARG A 61 -7.26 -10.68 -10.20
C ARG A 61 -8.76 -10.53 -9.89
N ALA A 62 -9.46 -9.76 -10.72
CA ALA A 62 -10.90 -9.62 -10.65
C ALA A 62 -11.55 -10.89 -11.25
N GLN A 63 -12.36 -11.57 -10.45
CA GLN A 63 -13.14 -12.74 -10.88
C GLN A 63 -14.38 -12.26 -11.61
N ILE A 64 -14.18 -11.73 -12.83
CA ILE A 64 -15.26 -11.33 -13.73
C ILE A 64 -15.30 -12.29 -14.91
N GLY A 65 -16.50 -12.57 -15.40
CA GLY A 65 -16.67 -13.34 -16.64
C GLY A 65 -16.06 -12.58 -17.82
N GLY A 66 -15.47 -13.31 -18.78
CA GLY A 66 -14.88 -12.72 -19.98
C GLY A 66 -13.63 -13.45 -20.48
N PRO A 67 -13.09 -13.04 -21.64
CA PRO A 67 -11.92 -13.68 -22.25
C PRO A 67 -10.63 -13.27 -21.53
N GLY A 68 -10.29 -14.00 -20.48
CA GLY A 68 -9.00 -13.92 -19.80
C GLY A 68 -9.02 -13.22 -18.45
N PRO A 69 -7.87 -13.21 -17.75
CA PRO A 69 -7.78 -12.65 -16.42
C PRO A 69 -7.78 -11.12 -16.46
N PHE A 70 -8.71 -10.51 -15.74
CA PHE A 70 -8.70 -9.07 -15.48
C PHE A 70 -8.06 -8.77 -14.13
N TYR A 71 -7.37 -7.64 -14.04
CA TYR A 71 -6.69 -7.18 -12.84
C TYR A 71 -7.15 -5.78 -12.48
N VAL A 72 -7.43 -5.54 -11.20
CA VAL A 72 -7.84 -4.23 -10.68
C VAL A 72 -6.70 -3.23 -10.85
N VAL A 73 -6.90 -2.17 -11.61
CA VAL A 73 -5.88 -1.13 -11.82
C VAL A 73 -6.16 0.13 -11.01
N LYS A 74 -7.42 0.41 -10.70
CA LYS A 74 -7.84 1.58 -9.93
C LYS A 74 -9.19 1.34 -9.26
N LEU A 75 -9.37 1.92 -8.07
CA LEU A 75 -10.65 2.01 -7.37
C LEU A 75 -11.09 3.47 -7.40
N ASP A 76 -12.10 3.78 -8.20
CA ASP A 76 -12.57 5.16 -8.36
C ASP A 76 -13.78 5.43 -7.46
N LYS A 77 -13.53 6.21 -6.39
CA LYS A 77 -14.56 6.57 -5.41
C LYS A 77 -15.58 7.57 -5.97
N LYS A 78 -15.20 8.41 -6.95
CA LYS A 78 -16.08 9.47 -7.48
C LYS A 78 -17.21 8.88 -8.29
N ILE A 79 -16.89 7.92 -9.16
CA ILE A 79 -17.88 7.22 -9.99
C ILE A 79 -18.31 5.87 -9.43
N ASN A 80 -17.81 5.50 -8.23
CA ASN A 80 -18.04 4.22 -7.58
C ASN A 80 -17.81 3.04 -8.54
N ALA A 81 -16.58 2.93 -9.06
CA ALA A 81 -16.22 1.92 -10.02
C ALA A 81 -14.89 1.23 -9.71
N VAL A 82 -14.83 -0.07 -9.99
CA VAL A 82 -13.58 -0.85 -10.04
C VAL A 82 -13.11 -0.86 -11.50
N ILE A 83 -11.96 -0.25 -11.75
CA ILE A 83 -11.36 -0.21 -13.09
C ILE A 83 -10.40 -1.39 -13.21
N VAL A 84 -10.53 -2.15 -14.30
CA VAL A 84 -9.74 -3.36 -14.55
C VAL A 84 -9.02 -3.33 -15.90
N SER A 85 -7.93 -4.09 -16.02
CA SER A 85 -7.21 -4.31 -17.28
C SER A 85 -6.89 -5.79 -17.43
N ASN A 86 -6.94 -6.30 -18.65
CA ASN A 86 -6.45 -7.64 -19.02
C ASN A 86 -4.92 -7.64 -19.29
N ASN A 87 -4.26 -6.49 -19.29
CA ASN A 87 -2.81 -6.41 -19.46
C ASN A 87 -2.09 -6.50 -18.11
N PHE A 88 -1.49 -7.66 -17.83
CA PHE A 88 -0.81 -7.94 -16.56
C PHE A 88 0.34 -6.98 -16.23
N ARG A 89 1.04 -6.46 -17.25
CA ARG A 89 2.16 -5.50 -17.12
C ARG A 89 1.82 -4.13 -17.69
N GLY A 90 0.53 -3.83 -17.83
CA GLY A 90 0.06 -2.57 -18.40
C GLY A 90 0.56 -1.34 -17.62
N PRO A 91 0.71 -0.19 -18.29
CA PRO A 91 1.22 1.05 -17.67
C PRO A 91 0.36 1.51 -16.48
N GLN A 92 -0.90 1.10 -16.40
CA GLN A 92 -1.81 1.42 -15.30
C GLN A 92 -1.47 0.66 -14.01
N LEU A 93 -0.77 -0.47 -14.11
CA LEU A 93 -0.41 -1.34 -12.99
C LEU A 93 1.04 -1.20 -12.55
N VAL A 94 1.90 -0.57 -13.34
CA VAL A 94 3.32 -0.47 -13.04
C VAL A 94 3.72 0.97 -12.75
N LYS A 95 4.48 1.18 -11.68
CA LYS A 95 5.02 2.50 -11.31
C LYS A 95 6.50 2.40 -10.99
N LYS A 96 7.26 3.47 -11.24
CA LYS A 96 8.69 3.58 -10.87
C LYS A 96 8.91 4.27 -9.53
N SER A 97 7.87 4.84 -8.93
CA SER A 97 7.98 5.51 -7.64
C SER A 97 6.70 5.37 -6.83
N LEU A 98 6.84 5.63 -5.53
CA LEU A 98 5.73 5.78 -4.60
C LEU A 98 6.01 6.92 -3.62
N ILE A 99 4.95 7.42 -2.99
CA ILE A 99 5.04 8.33 -1.84
C ILE A 99 4.78 7.51 -0.58
N ALA A 100 5.67 7.65 0.40
CA ALA A 100 5.57 7.00 1.69
C ALA A 100 5.41 8.06 2.80
N LYS A 101 4.40 7.87 3.65
CA LYS A 101 4.12 8.72 4.82
C LYS A 101 4.24 7.94 6.12
N ASN A 102 4.27 8.66 7.24
CA ASN A 102 4.33 8.10 8.59
C ASN A 102 5.49 7.09 8.72
N ILE A 103 6.68 7.48 8.23
CA ILE A 103 7.83 6.62 8.31
C ILE A 103 8.25 6.46 9.78
N ASN A 104 8.39 5.21 10.19
CA ASN A 104 9.04 4.84 11.44
C ASN A 104 10.41 4.23 11.15
N TRP A 105 11.46 4.85 11.68
CA TRP A 105 12.84 4.35 11.59
C TRP A 105 13.16 3.52 12.83
N VAL A 106 13.61 2.28 12.63
CA VAL A 106 13.88 1.33 13.73
C VAL A 106 14.96 1.87 14.68
N ALA A 107 15.98 2.52 14.14
CA ALA A 107 17.04 3.15 14.94
C ALA A 107 16.61 4.46 15.61
N GLY A 108 15.36 4.92 15.42
CA GLY A 108 14.87 6.22 15.90
C GLY A 108 15.47 7.44 15.20
N VAL A 109 16.46 7.24 14.31
CA VAL A 109 17.16 8.30 13.60
C VAL A 109 16.93 8.15 12.10
N GLU A 110 16.55 9.25 11.46
CA GLU A 110 16.42 9.33 10.01
C GLU A 110 17.81 9.30 9.33
N PRO A 111 18.01 8.50 8.27
CA PRO A 111 19.25 8.52 7.52
C PRO A 111 19.37 9.80 6.66
N LYS A 112 20.61 10.22 6.38
CA LYS A 112 20.84 11.34 5.46
C LYS A 112 20.27 11.03 4.07
N MET A 113 19.49 11.96 3.53
CA MET A 113 18.86 11.83 2.21
C MET A 113 19.70 12.51 1.11
N PRO A 114 19.66 11.99 -0.14
CA PRO A 114 18.98 10.78 -0.57
C PRO A 114 19.70 9.50 -0.09
N PHE A 115 18.94 8.42 0.12
CA PHE A 115 19.44 7.19 0.69
C PHE A 115 19.13 5.96 -0.17
N SER A 116 20.17 5.21 -0.56
CA SER A 116 20.05 3.98 -1.36
C SER A 116 19.84 2.76 -0.48
N CYS A 117 18.79 1.98 -0.76
CA CYS A 117 18.43 0.78 -0.01
C CYS A 117 17.57 -0.17 -0.86
N ASN A 118 17.02 -1.22 -0.24
CA ASN A 118 15.99 -2.06 -0.85
C ASN A 118 14.63 -1.76 -0.19
N ALA A 119 13.55 -1.81 -0.95
CA ALA A 119 12.19 -1.65 -0.44
C ALA A 119 11.31 -2.85 -0.80
N ARG A 120 10.47 -3.27 0.14
CA ARG A 120 9.40 -4.25 -0.06
C ARG A 120 8.06 -3.53 0.08
N ILE A 121 7.21 -3.63 -0.94
CA ILE A 121 5.92 -2.92 -1.00
C ILE A 121 4.72 -3.78 -0.58
N ARG A 122 4.92 -5.09 -0.37
CA ARG A 122 3.89 -6.04 0.06
C ARG A 122 4.54 -7.26 0.71
N TYR A 123 3.84 -7.86 1.68
CA TYR A 123 4.23 -9.16 2.24
C TYR A 123 4.35 -10.22 1.12
N GLY A 124 5.42 -11.01 1.16
CA GLY A 124 5.74 -12.01 0.12
C GLY A 124 6.42 -11.48 -1.15
N HIS A 125 6.49 -10.16 -1.37
CA HIS A 125 7.27 -9.61 -2.49
C HIS A 125 8.77 -9.61 -2.17
N ALA A 126 9.61 -9.77 -3.20
CA ALA A 126 11.04 -9.52 -3.07
C ALA A 126 11.30 -8.04 -2.72
N ALA A 127 12.31 -7.80 -1.87
CA ALA A 127 12.81 -6.45 -1.66
C ALA A 127 13.59 -6.02 -2.92
N VAL A 128 13.32 -4.82 -3.43
CA VAL A 128 13.87 -4.33 -4.69
C VAL A 128 14.71 -3.06 -4.47
N PRO A 129 15.79 -2.85 -5.23
CA PRO A 129 16.60 -1.65 -5.10
C PRO A 129 15.82 -0.36 -5.35
N CYS A 130 15.99 0.61 -4.45
CA CYS A 130 15.37 1.93 -4.53
C CYS A 130 16.25 3.03 -3.91
N VAL A 131 15.91 4.27 -4.22
CA VAL A 131 16.44 5.48 -3.59
C VAL A 131 15.30 6.20 -2.90
N ILE A 132 15.49 6.54 -1.62
CA ILE A 132 14.58 7.34 -0.82
C ILE A 132 15.07 8.78 -0.85
N ALA A 133 14.16 9.73 -1.04
CA ALA A 133 14.44 11.16 -0.92
C ALA A 133 13.28 11.85 -0.19
N SER A 134 13.57 12.90 0.58
CA SER A 134 12.53 13.75 1.16
C SER A 134 11.72 14.40 0.04
N GLU A 135 10.39 14.41 0.18
CA GLU A 135 9.53 15.21 -0.69
C GLU A 135 9.84 16.69 -0.41
N ALA A 136 10.27 17.43 -1.44
CA ALA A 136 10.50 18.86 -1.28
C ALA A 136 9.18 19.50 -0.83
N LYS A 137 9.14 20.08 0.37
CA LYS A 137 8.04 20.96 0.79
C LYS A 137 7.98 22.06 -0.26
N GLN A 138 6.98 22.04 -1.16
CA GLN A 138 6.68 23.20 -1.99
C GLN A 138 6.62 24.38 -1.03
N SER A 139 7.43 25.41 -1.30
CA SER A 139 7.57 26.60 -0.49
C SER A 139 6.21 27.26 -0.29
N LEU A 140 5.46 26.88 0.74
CA LEU A 140 4.41 27.72 1.29
C LEU A 140 5.10 28.96 1.82
N GLY A 141 4.72 30.12 1.29
CA GLY A 141 5.27 31.42 1.64
C GLY A 141 5.18 31.76 3.13
N TYR A 142 5.54 33.00 3.45
CA TYR A 142 5.69 33.64 4.76
C TYR A 142 4.86 33.09 5.95
N ALA A 143 3.64 32.60 5.73
CA ALA A 143 2.80 31.93 6.72
C ALA A 143 3.47 30.71 7.41
N SER A 144 4.31 29.94 6.72
CA SER A 144 5.04 28.79 7.31
C SER A 144 6.11 29.21 8.33
N LYS A 145 6.77 30.36 8.10
CA LYS A 145 7.80 30.90 9.00
C LYS A 145 7.20 31.35 10.34
N LEU A 146 5.98 31.90 10.31
CA LEU A 146 5.20 32.21 11.51
C LEU A 146 4.68 30.96 12.22
N PHE A 147 4.38 29.88 11.47
CA PHE A 147 4.00 28.59 12.04
C PHE A 147 5.18 27.88 12.74
N HIS A 148 6.40 28.03 12.21
CA HIS A 148 7.63 27.45 12.80
C HIS A 148 8.06 28.16 14.11
N LEU A 149 7.80 29.46 14.26
CA LEU A 149 8.22 30.21 15.46
C LEU A 149 7.37 29.94 16.71
N ARG A 150 6.22 29.24 16.60
CA ARG A 150 5.35 28.92 17.75
C ARG A 150 5.52 27.49 18.30
N GLN A 151 6.36 26.65 17.70
CA GLN A 151 6.58 25.26 18.16
C GLN A 151 7.94 25.10 18.85
N THR A 152 8.17 25.87 19.91
CA THR A 152 9.16 25.56 20.94
C THR A 152 8.43 24.95 22.13
N ALA A 153 8.16 23.64 22.07
CA ALA A 153 8.02 22.68 23.18
C ALA A 153 7.18 21.49 22.71
N ASN A 154 7.79 20.30 22.64
CA ASN A 154 7.12 19.00 22.57
C ASN A 154 6.15 18.72 21.40
N SER A 155 6.65 18.68 20.16
CA SER A 155 5.91 18.04 19.05
C SER A 155 6.75 16.95 18.38
N ARG A 156 6.32 15.70 18.53
CA ARG A 156 6.87 14.51 17.85
C ARG A 156 6.58 14.61 16.36
N ASN A 157 7.64 14.50 15.54
CA ASN A 157 7.65 14.27 14.09
C ASN A 157 6.70 15.14 13.24
N ASP A 158 7.24 16.26 12.76
CA ASP A 158 6.77 16.91 11.54
C ASP A 158 6.79 15.84 10.41
N ALA A 159 5.61 15.39 9.97
CA ALA A 159 5.45 14.21 9.12
C ALA A 159 6.06 14.44 7.74
N SER A 160 7.35 14.14 7.61
CA SER A 160 8.07 14.22 6.34
C SER A 160 7.58 13.11 5.43
N ASN A 161 7.12 13.49 4.24
CA ASN A 161 6.80 12.55 3.18
C ASN A 161 8.09 12.18 2.45
N TYR A 162 8.17 10.94 1.98
CA TYR A 162 9.32 10.46 1.23
C TYR A 162 8.89 9.94 -0.13
N ILE A 163 9.67 10.32 -1.14
CA ILE A 163 9.57 9.74 -2.47
C ILE A 163 10.53 8.57 -2.52
N VAL A 164 9.99 7.38 -2.80
CA VAL A 164 10.75 6.16 -3.01
C VAL A 164 10.79 5.88 -4.50
N LYS A 165 11.98 5.95 -5.10
CA LYS A 165 12.21 5.70 -6.54
C LYS A 165 12.85 4.32 -6.72
N PHE A 166 12.15 3.43 -7.41
CA PHE A 166 12.64 2.07 -7.69
C PHE A 166 13.55 2.06 -8.92
N LYS A 167 14.55 1.18 -8.91
CA LYS A 167 15.41 0.95 -10.08
C LYS A 167 14.61 0.39 -11.27
N ASN A 168 13.70 -0.54 -10.99
CA ASN A 168 12.83 -1.18 -11.97
C ASN A 168 11.35 -0.90 -11.67
N TYR A 169 10.49 -0.96 -12.69
CA TYR A 169 9.04 -0.84 -12.52
C TYR A 169 8.50 -1.86 -11.51
N GLN A 170 7.68 -1.38 -10.57
CA GLN A 170 7.00 -2.20 -9.59
C GLN A 170 5.51 -2.29 -9.92
N ARG A 171 4.99 -3.52 -9.90
CA ARG A 171 3.58 -3.78 -10.18
C ARG A 171 2.74 -3.58 -8.91
N ALA A 172 1.54 -3.05 -9.09
CA ALA A 172 0.47 -2.98 -8.11
C ALA A 172 0.86 -2.29 -6.79
N ILE A 173 1.58 -1.17 -6.88
CA ILE A 173 1.84 -0.32 -5.72
C ILE A 173 0.50 0.22 -5.20
N THR A 174 0.09 -0.24 -4.02
CA THR A 174 -1.28 -0.06 -3.50
C THR A 174 -1.27 0.92 -2.31
N PRO A 175 -2.00 2.04 -2.37
CA PRO A 175 -2.18 2.94 -1.23
C PRO A 175 -2.72 2.21 0.00
N GLY A 176 -2.25 2.61 1.18
CA GLY A 176 -2.59 2.00 2.47
C GLY A 176 -1.77 0.75 2.82
N GLN A 177 -1.08 0.13 1.86
CA GLN A 177 -0.08 -0.91 2.19
C GLN A 177 1.19 -0.29 2.75
N SER A 178 1.94 -1.10 3.51
CA SER A 178 3.24 -0.68 4.03
C SER A 178 4.34 -0.83 2.98
N VAL A 179 5.23 0.15 2.92
CA VAL A 179 6.57 -0.01 2.35
C VAL A 179 7.57 -0.20 3.48
N VAL A 180 8.44 -1.20 3.36
CA VAL A 180 9.46 -1.51 4.36
C VAL A 180 10.84 -1.42 3.70
N PHE A 181 11.77 -0.74 4.36
CA PHE A 181 13.11 -0.46 3.88
C PHE A 181 14.12 -1.40 4.52
N TYR A 182 15.06 -1.89 3.71
CA TYR A 182 16.08 -2.85 4.10
C TYR A 182 17.45 -2.41 3.62
N LYS A 183 18.48 -2.69 4.43
CA LYS A 183 19.87 -2.66 3.99
C LYS A 183 20.49 -4.00 4.32
N ARG A 184 20.90 -4.75 3.29
CA ARG A 184 21.32 -6.15 3.45
C ARG A 184 20.20 -6.95 4.14
N ASN A 185 20.44 -7.46 5.34
CA ASN A 185 19.50 -8.27 6.12
C ASN A 185 18.84 -7.48 7.26
N GLU A 186 19.06 -6.17 7.34
CA GLU A 186 18.51 -5.31 8.40
C GLU A 186 17.27 -4.58 7.92
N VAL A 187 16.24 -4.54 8.78
CA VAL A 187 15.07 -3.67 8.61
C VAL A 187 15.44 -2.29 9.12
N LEU A 188 15.41 -1.29 8.24
CA LEU A 188 15.70 0.10 8.61
C LEU A 188 14.48 0.81 9.18
N GLY A 189 13.31 0.46 8.67
CA GLY A 189 12.06 1.17 8.94
C GLY A 189 11.02 0.92 7.88
N GLY A 190 9.94 1.68 7.94
CA GLY A 190 8.86 1.60 6.95
C GLY A 190 7.76 2.60 7.23
N GLY A 191 6.83 2.72 6.30
CA GLY A 191 5.66 3.59 6.45
C GLY A 191 4.56 3.19 5.50
N VAL A 192 3.60 4.09 5.30
CA VAL A 192 2.36 3.82 4.54
C VAL A 192 2.44 4.45 3.16
N ILE A 193 2.09 3.68 2.13
CA ILE A 193 2.04 4.13 0.73
C ILE A 193 0.81 5.03 0.54
N GLU A 194 0.96 6.20 -0.10
CA GLU A 194 -0.16 7.14 -0.33
C GLU A 194 -0.53 7.42 -1.80
N ASN A 195 0.42 7.35 -2.73
CA ASN A 195 0.31 7.51 -4.21
C ASN A 195 -0.81 8.37 -4.82
#